data_AF-A0A9D6MUX9-F1
#
_entry.id   AF-A0A9D6MUX9-F1
#
_cell.length_a   1.000
_cell.length_b   1.000
_cell.length_c   1.000
_cell.angle_alpha   90.00
_cell.angle_beta   90.00
_cell.angle_gamma   90.00
#
_symmetry.space_group_name_H-M   'P 1'
#
loop_
_entity.id
_entity.type
_entity.pdbx_description
1 polymer ?
#
loop_
_entity_poly.entity_id
_entity_poly.type
_entity_poly.pdbx_seq_one_letter_code
_entity_poly.pdbx_strand_id
1 'polypeptide(L)'
;GLITLAETIIRSLKWAGAMEVEAMQSKKDGEFYLIEINPRFPAWIYLATAAGANLPYMYLQNALGKPAPNPGEYSTGMVFTNYTTNLITNLSKIQTLFTTGEIVYKKAV
;
A
#
# COMPACT_ATOMS: atom_id res chain seq x y z
N GLY A 1 -0.31 3.35 -21.55
CA GLY A 1 0.45 2.39 -20.72
C GLY A 1 -0.24 2.19 -19.38
N LEU A 2 0.31 1.37 -18.48
CA LEU A 2 -0.34 1.04 -17.20
C LEU A 2 -0.67 2.27 -16.34
N ILE A 3 0.22 3.26 -16.28
CA ILE A 3 -0.01 4.52 -15.55
C ILE A 3 -1.22 5.27 -16.13
N THR A 4 -1.30 5.39 -17.45
CA THR A 4 -2.42 6.05 -18.14
C THR A 4 -3.76 5.38 -17.87
N LEU A 5 -3.79 4.04 -17.79
CA LEU A 5 -4.99 3.28 -17.42
C LEU A 5 -5.42 3.64 -15.99
N ALA A 6 -4.48 3.61 -15.04
CA ALA A 6 -4.76 3.95 -13.65
C ALA A 6 -5.28 5.40 -13.49
N GLU A 7 -4.66 6.37 -14.16
CA GLU A 7 -5.12 7.76 -14.17
C GLU A 7 -6.55 7.91 -14.73
N THR A 8 -6.87 7.17 -15.80
CA THR A 8 -8.20 7.18 -16.42
C THR A 8 -9.26 6.64 -15.46
N ILE A 9 -8.96 5.54 -14.76
CA ILE A 9 -9.84 4.94 -13.75
C ILE A 9 -10.08 5.92 -12.60
N ILE A 10 -9.01 6.46 -12.01
CA ILE A 10 -9.10 7.38 -10.85
C ILE A 10 -9.94 8.61 -11.20
N ARG A 11 -9.72 9.21 -12.39
CA ARG A 11 -10.48 10.38 -12.85
C ARG A 11 -11.96 10.05 -13.07
N SER A 12 -12.25 8.91 -13.70
CA SER A 12 -13.63 8.49 -14.00
C SER A 12 -14.43 8.20 -12.73
N LEU A 13 -13.81 7.53 -11.76
CA LEU A 13 -14.42 7.21 -10.47
C LEU A 13 -14.46 8.39 -9.51
N LYS A 14 -13.74 9.49 -9.82
CA LYS A 14 -13.48 10.61 -8.90
C LYS A 14 -12.97 10.10 -7.54
N TRP A 15 -12.12 9.07 -7.59
CA TRP A 15 -11.68 8.39 -6.39
C TRP A 15 -10.68 9.23 -5.60
N ALA A 16 -10.86 9.25 -4.28
CA ALA A 16 -9.94 9.86 -3.34
C ALA A 16 -9.57 8.82 -2.28
N GLY A 17 -8.30 8.43 -2.22
CA GLY A 17 -7.86 7.37 -1.33
C GLY A 17 -6.77 6.50 -1.93
N ALA A 18 -6.30 5.54 -1.14
CA ALA A 18 -5.48 4.46 -1.64
C ALA A 18 -6.27 3.59 -2.63
N MET A 19 -5.58 3.09 -3.64
CA MET A 19 -6.13 2.15 -4.61
C MET A 19 -5.01 1.27 -5.16
N GLU A 20 -5.32 0.00 -5.38
CA GLU A 20 -4.54 -0.93 -6.18
C GLU A 20 -5.32 -1.27 -7.45
N VAL A 21 -4.68 -1.10 -8.61
CA VAL A 21 -5.25 -1.45 -9.92
C VAL A 21 -4.47 -2.65 -10.45
N GLU A 22 -5.16 -3.76 -10.62
CA GLU A 22 -4.59 -4.98 -11.19
C GLU A 22 -5.03 -5.12 -12.64
N ALA A 23 -4.05 -5.21 -13.56
CA ALA A 23 -4.32 -5.34 -14.98
C ALA A 23 -3.32 -6.31 -15.62
N MET A 24 -3.76 -6.99 -16.67
CA MET A 24 -2.94 -7.88 -17.48
C MET A 24 -2.68 -7.26 -18.84
N GLN A 25 -1.42 -7.22 -19.26
CA GLN A 25 -1.06 -6.86 -20.62
C GLN A 25 -1.16 -8.08 -21.54
N SER A 26 -1.98 -8.00 -22.57
CA SER A 26 -2.08 -9.04 -23.59
C SER A 26 -0.86 -9.03 -24.49
N LYS A 27 -0.31 -10.22 -24.77
CA LYS A 27 0.84 -10.39 -25.66
C LYS A 27 0.49 -10.23 -27.15
N LYS A 28 -0.79 -10.32 -27.51
CA LYS A 28 -1.23 -10.30 -28.92
C LYS A 28 -1.32 -8.88 -29.48
N ASP A 29 -1.88 -7.98 -28.68
CA ASP A 29 -2.22 -6.61 -29.06
C ASP A 29 -1.51 -5.56 -28.18
N GLY A 30 -0.90 -5.97 -27.05
CA GLY A 30 -0.23 -5.05 -26.12
C GLY A 30 -1.18 -4.30 -25.19
N GLU A 31 -2.48 -4.57 -25.27
CA GLU A 31 -3.53 -3.88 -24.53
C GLU A 31 -3.60 -4.34 -23.08
N PHE A 32 -3.97 -3.43 -22.18
CA PHE A 32 -4.18 -3.72 -20.76
C PHE A 32 -5.65 -4.03 -20.48
N TYR A 33 -5.89 -5.20 -19.89
CA TYR A 33 -7.22 -5.64 -19.46
C TYR A 33 -7.28 -5.60 -17.93
N LEU A 34 -8.30 -4.91 -17.39
CA LEU A 34 -8.51 -4.79 -15.95
C LEU A 34 -8.90 -6.15 -15.35
N ILE A 35 -8.28 -6.52 -14.24
CA ILE A 35 -8.61 -7.69 -13.43
C ILE A 35 -9.44 -7.24 -12.22
N GLU A 36 -8.89 -6.34 -11.41
CA GLU A 36 -9.49 -5.91 -10.15
C GLU A 36 -9.13 -4.45 -9.81
N ILE A 37 -10.01 -3.79 -9.06
CA ILE A 37 -9.75 -2.53 -8.37
C ILE A 37 -9.95 -2.75 -6.88
N ASN A 38 -8.87 -2.59 -6.12
CA ASN A 38 -8.85 -2.77 -4.68
C ASN A 38 -8.86 -1.37 -4.00
N PRO A 39 -9.94 -0.95 -3.32
CA PRO A 39 -10.06 0.39 -2.72
C PRO A 39 -9.30 0.51 -1.38
N ARG A 40 -8.05 0.06 -1.36
CA ARG A 40 -7.17 0.00 -0.19
C ARG A 40 -5.72 0.09 -0.64
N PHE A 41 -4.79 0.22 0.31
CA PHE A 41 -3.39 0.00 -0.01
C PHE A 41 -3.16 -1.48 -0.40
N PRO A 42 -2.22 -1.73 -1.33
CA PRO A 42 -1.83 -3.08 -1.69
C PRO A 42 -1.13 -3.80 -0.53
N ALA A 43 -1.19 -5.13 -0.50
CA ALA A 43 -0.45 -5.92 0.48
C ALA A 43 1.08 -5.77 0.34
N TRP A 44 1.56 -5.39 -0.85
CA TRP A 44 2.97 -5.14 -1.16
C TRP A 44 3.43 -3.69 -0.90
N ILE A 45 2.67 -2.87 -0.16
CA ILE A 45 2.94 -1.44 0.08
C ILE A 45 4.37 -1.12 0.57
N TYR A 46 5.01 -2.04 1.29
CA TYR A 46 6.39 -1.90 1.74
C TYR A 46 7.38 -1.89 0.57
N LEU A 47 7.12 -2.60 -0.52
CA LEU A 47 7.93 -2.53 -1.74
C LEU A 47 7.91 -1.13 -2.34
N ALA A 48 6.74 -0.49 -2.45
CA ALA A 48 6.63 0.88 -2.95
C ALA A 48 7.48 1.83 -2.10
N THR A 49 7.40 1.68 -0.78
CA THR A 49 8.18 2.48 0.18
C THR A 49 9.68 2.24 0.00
N ALA A 50 10.11 0.99 -0.10
CA ALA A 50 11.51 0.63 -0.30
C ALA A 50 12.04 1.11 -1.67
N ALA A 51 11.18 1.17 -2.68
CA ALA A 51 11.50 1.73 -3.99
C ALA A 51 11.65 3.26 -3.98
N GLY A 52 11.24 3.96 -2.92
CA GLY A 52 11.31 5.42 -2.81
C GLY A 52 9.94 6.10 -2.79
N ALA A 53 8.88 5.39 -3.15
CA ALA A 53 7.50 5.89 -3.15
C ALA A 53 6.78 5.50 -1.85
N ASN A 54 7.00 6.27 -0.77
CA ASN A 54 6.29 6.08 0.49
C ASN A 54 4.83 6.56 0.41
N LEU A 55 3.97 5.78 -0.25
CA LEU A 55 2.57 6.14 -0.52
C LEU A 55 1.75 6.42 0.76
N PRO A 56 1.87 5.67 1.88
CA PRO A 56 1.16 6.00 3.11
C PRO A 56 1.57 7.37 3.68
N TYR A 57 2.86 7.70 3.65
CA TYR A 57 3.34 9.02 4.07
C TYR A 57 2.79 10.13 3.18
N MET A 58 2.82 9.94 1.86
CA MET A 58 2.25 10.91 0.91
C MET A 58 0.75 11.11 1.14
N TYR A 59 0.01 10.04 1.38
CA TYR A 59 -1.42 10.10 1.71
C TYR A 59 -1.67 10.88 3.01
N LEU A 60 -0.88 10.63 4.06
CA LEU A 60 -0.96 11.37 5.31
C LEU A 60 -0.65 12.87 5.11
N GLN A 61 0.39 13.21 4.36
CA GLN A 61 0.74 14.60 4.05
C GLN A 61 -0.42 15.30 3.33
N ASN A 62 -1.02 14.66 2.33
CA ASN A 62 -2.19 15.18 1.63
C ASN A 62 -3.38 15.38 2.58
N ALA A 63 -3.67 14.41 3.44
CA ALA A 63 -4.75 14.50 4.42
C ALA A 63 -4.54 15.65 5.44
N LEU A 64 -3.28 15.98 5.73
CA LEU A 64 -2.90 17.10 6.60
C LEU A 64 -2.78 18.45 5.87
N GLY A 65 -3.06 18.50 4.56
CA GLY A 65 -2.87 19.71 3.73
C GLY A 65 -1.42 20.15 3.59
N LYS A 66 -0.47 19.22 3.78
CA LYS A 66 0.97 19.47 3.68
C LYS A 66 1.52 19.04 2.32
N PRO A 67 2.65 19.62 1.86
CA PRO A 67 3.34 19.12 0.69
C PRO A 67 3.69 17.63 0.83
N ALA A 68 3.37 16.86 -0.20
CA ALA A 68 3.76 15.46 -0.33
C ALA A 68 4.97 15.32 -1.26
N PRO A 69 5.88 14.36 -1.01
CA PRO A 69 6.95 13.99 -1.95
C PRO A 69 6.41 13.65 -3.36
N ASN A 70 7.23 13.87 -4.39
CA ASN A 70 6.87 13.53 -5.76
C ASN A 70 6.89 11.99 -5.95
N PRO A 71 5.81 11.36 -6.45
CA PRO A 71 5.78 9.92 -6.70
C PRO A 71 6.73 9.44 -7.81
N GLY A 72 7.28 10.33 -8.64
CA GLY A 72 8.06 9.97 -9.82
C GLY A 72 9.48 9.46 -9.55
N GLU A 73 9.98 9.56 -8.31
CA GLU A 73 11.32 9.09 -7.93
C GLU A 73 11.22 7.71 -7.29
N TYR A 74 11.35 6.65 -8.09
CA TYR A 74 11.42 5.29 -7.57
C TYR A 74 12.44 4.40 -8.31
N SER A 75 12.99 3.44 -7.57
CA SER A 75 13.92 2.44 -8.07
C SER A 75 13.19 1.23 -8.65
N THR A 76 13.65 0.75 -9.81
CA THR A 76 13.17 -0.50 -10.42
C THR A 76 14.08 -1.69 -10.06
N GLY A 77 13.59 -2.91 -10.28
CA GLY A 77 14.41 -4.13 -10.07
C GLY A 77 14.51 -4.59 -8.62
N MET A 78 13.65 -4.08 -7.74
CA MET A 78 13.56 -4.52 -6.35
C MET A 78 12.69 -5.77 -6.23
N VAL A 79 13.08 -6.66 -5.32
CA VAL A 79 12.34 -7.88 -5.00
C VAL A 79 11.78 -7.76 -3.59
N PHE A 80 10.51 -8.12 -3.43
CA PHE A 80 9.81 -8.15 -2.15
C PHE A 80 9.37 -9.57 -1.83
N THR A 81 9.76 -10.05 -0.64
CA THR A 81 9.36 -11.33 -0.10
C THR A 81 8.81 -11.13 1.30
N ASN A 82 7.60 -11.60 1.54
CA ASN A 82 7.03 -11.64 2.88
C ASN A 82 7.71 -12.74 3.71
N TYR A 83 7.98 -12.46 4.99
CA TYR A 83 8.35 -13.47 5.97
C TYR A 83 7.37 -13.43 7.13
N THR A 84 7.03 -14.61 7.65
CA THR A 84 6.14 -14.74 8.81
C THR A 84 6.97 -14.94 10.06
N THR A 85 6.54 -14.35 11.18
CA THR A 85 7.13 -14.58 12.50
C THR A 85 6.06 -15.03 13.48
N ASN A 86 6.46 -15.76 14.52
CA ASN A 86 5.58 -16.20 15.60
C ASN A 86 5.78 -15.30 16.81
N LEU A 87 4.68 -14.81 17.37
CA LEU A 87 4.70 -13.90 18.52
C LEU A 87 4.04 -14.59 19.71
N ILE A 88 4.86 -15.01 20.69
CA ILE A 88 4.37 -15.62 21.93
C ILE A 88 4.10 -14.50 22.93
N THR A 89 2.87 -14.44 23.45
CA THR A 89 2.45 -13.41 24.40
C THR A 89 1.51 -13.99 25.47
N ASN A 90 1.42 -13.33 26.62
CA ASN A 90 0.49 -13.72 27.68
C ASN A 90 -0.94 -13.31 27.30
N LEU A 91 -1.94 -14.13 27.64
CA LEU A 91 -3.36 -13.80 27.43
C LEU A 91 -3.76 -12.45 28.04
N SER A 92 -3.16 -12.04 29.17
CA SER A 92 -3.43 -10.76 29.82
C SER A 92 -3.16 -9.55 28.93
N LYS A 93 -2.17 -9.65 28.04
CA LYS A 93 -1.86 -8.61 27.05
C LYS A 93 -2.95 -8.50 26.00
N ILE A 94 -3.49 -9.64 25.56
CA ILE A 94 -4.62 -9.69 24.62
C ILE A 94 -5.88 -9.14 25.29
N GLN A 95 -6.15 -9.52 26.54
CA GLN A 95 -7.26 -8.99 27.33
C GLN A 95 -7.20 -7.47 27.46
N THR A 96 -6.02 -6.92 27.73
CA THR A 96 -5.81 -5.46 27.82
C THR A 96 -6.18 -4.79 26.49
N LEU A 97 -5.70 -5.31 25.36
CA LEU A 97 -6.06 -4.77 24.04
C LEU A 97 -7.59 -4.73 23.83
N PHE A 98 -8.31 -5.77 24.27
CA PHE A 98 -9.77 -5.81 24.13
C PHE A 98 -10.51 -4.89 25.11
N THR A 99 -9.99 -4.66 26.30
CA THR A 99 -10.67 -3.84 27.33
C THR A 99 -10.34 -2.36 27.24
N THR A 100 -9.09 -2.02 26.88
CA THR A 100 -8.62 -0.63 26.81
C THR A 100 -8.45 -0.12 25.39
N GLY A 101 -8.45 -1.00 24.38
CA GLY A 101 -8.16 -0.65 22.99
C GLY A 101 -6.67 -0.46 22.70
N GLU A 102 -5.79 -0.69 23.68
CA GLU A 102 -4.35 -0.46 23.53
C GLU A 102 -3.51 -1.55 24.20
N ILE A 103 -2.29 -1.73 23.70
CA ILE A 103 -1.29 -2.63 24.27
C ILE A 103 0.09 -1.98 24.17
N VAL A 104 0.82 -1.94 25.29
CA VAL A 104 2.22 -1.51 25.28
C VAL A 104 3.10 -2.72 25.01
N TYR A 105 3.59 -2.80 23.77
CA TYR A 105 4.57 -3.81 23.37
C TYR A 105 5.99 -3.26 23.50
N LYS A 106 6.82 -3.89 24.34
CA LYS A 106 8.27 -3.67 24.31
C LYS A 106 8.88 -4.66 23.33
N LYS A 107 9.46 -4.14 22.25
CA LYS A 107 10.21 -4.94 21.29
C LYS A 107 11.38 -5.61 22.01
N ALA A 108 11.44 -6.94 22.02
CA ALA A 108 12.65 -7.63 22.40
C ALA A 108 13.71 -7.29 21.34
N VAL A 109 14.89 -6.84 21.79
CA VAL A 109 16.04 -6.56 20.93
C VAL A 109 16.47 -7.83 20.22
#